data_AF-A0A497R5E8-F1
#
_entry.id   AF-A0A497R5E8-F1
#
_cell.length_a   1.000
_cell.length_b   1.000
_cell.length_c   1.000
_cell.angle_alpha   90.00
_cell.angle_beta   90.00
_cell.angle_gamma   90.00
#
_symmetry.space_group_name_H-M   'P 1'
#
loop_
_entity.id
_entity.type
_entity.pdbx_description
1 polymer ?
#
loop_
_entity_poly.entity_id
_entity_poly.type
_entity_poly.pdbx_seq_one_letter_code
_entity_poly.pdbx_strand_id
1 'polypeptide(L)'
;KRAEIVGKEAAEKLLFEINSKACADQHLADNLVPFLIFGGSIKTSVITEHCRTNVWVCNQFIPNALKIEEKNKTITFIKTHK
;
A
#
# COMPACT_ATOMS: atom_id res chain seq x y z
N LYS A 1 -28.31 8.69 -1.97
CA LYS A 1 -27.40 9.66 -2.62
C LYS A 1 -27.74 9.70 -4.12
N ARG A 2 -27.74 10.87 -4.77
CA ARG A 2 -28.03 10.94 -6.22
C ARG A 2 -26.92 10.25 -7.03
N ALA A 3 -27.27 9.60 -8.13
CA ALA A 3 -26.34 8.80 -8.93
C ALA A 3 -25.15 9.64 -9.45
N GLU A 4 -25.42 10.89 -9.85
CA GLU A 4 -24.43 11.83 -10.35
C GLU A 4 -23.38 12.20 -9.28
N ILE A 5 -23.80 12.30 -8.01
CA ILE A 5 -22.89 12.59 -6.90
C ILE A 5 -22.01 11.37 -6.60
N VAL A 6 -22.57 10.16 -6.65
CA VAL A 6 -21.79 8.92 -6.50
C VAL A 6 -20.72 8.82 -7.61
N GLY A 7 -21.12 9.10 -8.85
CA GLY A 7 -20.20 9.10 -9.99
C GLY A 7 -19.08 10.14 -9.85
N LYS A 8 -19.42 11.37 -9.45
CA LYS A 8 -18.44 12.43 -9.21
C LYS A 8 -17.41 12.02 -8.16
N GLU A 9 -17.85 11.49 -7.02
CA GLU A 9 -16.93 11.08 -5.95
C GLU A 9 -16.02 9.91 -6.33
N ALA A 10 -16.54 8.96 -7.11
CA ALA A 10 -15.72 7.86 -7.62
C ALA A 10 -14.63 8.38 -8.57
N ALA A 11 -14.98 9.31 -9.47
CA ALA A 11 -14.03 9.93 -10.39
C ALA A 11 -12.97 10.77 -9.64
N GLU A 12 -13.37 11.55 -8.64
CA GLU A 12 -12.44 12.34 -7.82
C GLU A 12 -11.45 11.46 -7.04
N LYS A 13 -11.93 10.35 -6.45
CA LYS A 13 -11.06 9.37 -5.79
C LYS A 13 -10.07 8.74 -6.76
N LEU A 14 -10.53 8.29 -7.93
CA LEU A 14 -9.65 7.71 -8.94
C LEU A 14 -8.60 8.73 -9.41
N LEU A 15 -9.00 9.99 -9.62
CA LEU A 15 -8.07 11.03 -10.06
C LEU A 15 -7.00 11.32 -9.01
N PHE A 16 -7.36 11.30 -7.72
CA PHE A 16 -6.39 11.38 -6.62
C PHE A 16 -5.34 10.26 -6.69
N GLU A 17 -5.78 9.01 -6.90
CA GLU A 17 -4.89 7.86 -7.01
C GLU A 17 -3.94 7.99 -8.22
N ILE A 18 -4.46 8.35 -9.40
CA ILE A 18 -3.66 8.56 -10.62
C ILE A 18 -2.62 9.66 -10.43
N ASN A 19 -3.03 10.80 -9.84
CA ASN A 19 -2.15 11.95 -9.64
C ASN A 19 -1.01 11.68 -8.64
N SER A 20 -1.15 10.67 -7.78
CA SER A 20 -0.09 10.26 -6.86
C SER A 20 1.15 9.67 -7.56
N LYS A 21 1.01 9.23 -8.83
CA LYS A 21 2.03 8.52 -9.61
C LYS A 21 2.59 7.28 -8.91
N ALA A 22 1.81 6.67 -8.03
CA ALA A 22 2.09 5.39 -7.42
C ALA A 22 1.61 4.25 -8.33
N CYS A 23 2.21 3.05 -8.19
CA CYS A 23 1.78 1.88 -8.96
C CYS A 23 0.61 1.15 -8.31
N ALA A 24 0.38 1.33 -7.01
CA ALA A 24 -0.75 0.79 -6.27
C ALA A 24 -1.55 1.90 -5.59
N ASP A 25 -2.88 1.80 -5.62
CA ASP A 25 -3.74 2.66 -4.81
C ASP A 25 -3.67 2.29 -3.31
N GLN A 26 -4.31 3.09 -2.46
CA GLN A 26 -4.28 2.89 -1.01
C GLN A 26 -4.87 1.54 -0.56
N HIS A 27 -5.89 1.04 -1.25
CA HIS A 27 -6.57 -0.22 -0.91
C HIS A 27 -5.86 -1.43 -1.50
N LEU A 28 -5.32 -1.31 -2.71
CA LEU A 28 -4.51 -2.34 -3.32
C LEU A 28 -3.23 -2.59 -2.51
N ALA A 29 -2.60 -1.53 -2.00
CA ALA A 29 -1.43 -1.65 -1.15
C ALA A 29 -1.70 -2.53 0.09
N ASP A 30 -2.81 -2.30 0.80
CA ASP A 30 -3.22 -3.11 1.97
C ASP A 30 -3.26 -4.61 1.63
N ASN A 31 -3.81 -4.94 0.46
CA ASN A 31 -3.95 -6.32 -0.01
C ASN A 31 -2.63 -6.93 -0.50
N LEU A 32 -1.69 -6.12 -1.01
CA LEU A 32 -0.41 -6.60 -1.53
C LEU A 32 0.65 -6.81 -0.44
N VAL A 33 0.55 -6.12 0.70
CA VAL A 33 1.54 -6.23 1.80
C VAL A 33 1.84 -7.69 2.20
N PRO A 34 0.85 -8.58 2.41
CA PRO A 34 1.14 -9.98 2.74
C PRO A 34 1.91 -10.73 1.66
N PHE A 35 1.77 -10.35 0.37
CA PHE A 35 2.49 -11.00 -0.73
C PHE A 35 3.90 -10.45 -0.92
N LEU A 36 4.18 -9.22 -0.47
CA LEU A 36 5.52 -8.65 -0.50
C LEU A 36 6.54 -9.43 0.33
N ILE A 37 6.10 -10.27 1.28
CA ILE A 37 7.01 -11.14 2.04
C ILE A 37 7.79 -12.11 1.15
N PHE A 38 7.33 -12.36 -0.08
CA PHE A 38 8.02 -13.18 -1.06
C PHE A 38 9.02 -12.40 -1.94
N GLY A 39 9.09 -11.07 -1.79
CA GLY A 39 10.05 -10.21 -2.48
C GLY A 39 9.42 -8.99 -3.16
N GLY A 40 10.28 -8.04 -3.52
CA GLY A 40 9.93 -6.85 -4.29
C GLY A 40 9.69 -5.59 -3.45
N SER A 41 9.18 -4.56 -4.12
CA SER A 41 8.78 -3.29 -3.51
C SER A 41 7.57 -2.72 -4.23
N ILE A 42 6.70 -2.03 -3.49
CA ILE A 42 5.59 -1.27 -4.07
C ILE A 42 5.63 0.17 -3.57
N LYS A 43 5.22 1.08 -4.44
CA LYS A 43 4.92 2.46 -4.08
C LYS A 43 3.41 2.64 -4.09
N THR A 44 2.85 3.19 -3.01
CA THR A 44 1.42 3.47 -2.88
C THR A 44 1.13 4.97 -2.80
N SER A 45 -0.08 5.36 -3.15
CA SER A 45 -0.56 6.74 -3.04
C SER A 45 -0.61 7.22 -1.58
N VAL A 46 -0.92 6.33 -0.64
CA VAL A 46 -1.04 6.59 0.80
C VAL A 46 -0.63 5.34 1.58
N ILE A 47 0.26 5.50 2.57
CA ILE A 47 0.48 4.48 3.60
C ILE A 47 -0.65 4.59 4.63
N THR A 48 -1.62 3.68 4.54
CA THR A 48 -2.77 3.60 5.45
C THR A 48 -2.36 2.95 6.78
N GLU A 49 -3.22 3.05 7.81
CA GLU A 49 -3.05 2.27 9.05
C GLU A 49 -3.18 0.76 8.84
N HIS A 50 -3.94 0.33 7.82
CA HIS A 50 -4.03 -1.08 7.43
C HIS A 50 -2.70 -1.57 6.85
N CYS A 51 -2.03 -0.79 6.00
CA CYS A 51 -0.66 -1.05 5.55
C CYS A 51 0.29 -1.21 6.74
N ARG A 52 0.29 -0.25 7.68
CA ARG A 52 1.15 -0.31 8.88
C ARG A 52 0.89 -1.56 9.72
N THR A 53 -0.38 -1.88 9.95
CA THR A 53 -0.79 -3.06 10.69
C THR A 53 -0.37 -4.35 9.97
N ASN A 54 -0.60 -4.45 8.66
CA ASN A 54 -0.23 -5.63 7.87
C ASN A 54 1.29 -5.84 7.84
N VAL A 55 2.08 -4.76 7.70
CA VAL A 55 3.55 -4.84 7.80
C VAL A 55 3.97 -5.31 9.20
N TRP A 56 3.37 -4.74 10.26
CA TRP A 56 3.65 -5.17 11.63
C TRP A 56 3.33 -6.65 11.85
N VAL A 57 2.17 -7.13 11.38
CA VAL A 57 1.76 -8.55 11.45
C VAL A 57 2.74 -9.43 10.67
N CYS A 58 3.07 -9.08 9.43
CA CYS A 58 4.04 -9.83 8.62
C CYS A 58 5.38 -9.95 9.33
N ASN A 59 5.84 -8.87 9.99
CA ASN A 59 7.07 -8.86 10.75
C ASN A 59 7.00 -9.67 12.07
N GLN A 60 5.81 -9.98 12.60
CA GLN A 60 5.67 -10.94 13.72
C GLN A 60 5.92 -12.38 13.26
N PHE A 61 5.48 -12.74 12.06
CA PHE A 61 5.69 -14.09 11.49
C PHE A 61 7.10 -14.25 10.91
N ILE A 62 7.59 -13.22 10.22
CA ILE A 62 8.92 -13.23 9.59
C ILE A 62 9.66 -11.99 10.08
N PRO A 63 10.49 -12.10 11.13
CA PRO A 63 11.19 -10.96 11.72
C PRO A 63 11.98 -10.17 10.68
N ASN A 64 11.74 -8.86 10.66
CA ASN A 64 12.37 -7.88 9.74
C ASN A 64 12.17 -8.20 8.25
N ALA A 65 11.03 -8.79 7.84
CA ALA A 65 10.73 -9.05 6.43
C ALA A 65 10.49 -7.78 5.62
N LEU A 66 9.68 -6.86 6.16
CA LEU A 66 9.19 -5.69 5.44
C LEU A 66 9.59 -4.38 6.12
N LYS A 67 9.84 -3.35 5.32
CA LYS A 67 10.13 -1.98 5.76
C LYS A 67 9.27 -0.97 5.01
N ILE A 68 8.73 0.00 5.76
CA ILE A 68 8.02 1.16 5.22
C ILE A 68 8.99 2.35 5.13
N GLU A 69 9.00 3.03 3.98
CA GLU A 69 9.61 4.34 3.78
C GLU A 69 8.52 5.40 3.59
N GLU A 70 8.19 6.11 4.67
CA GLU A 70 7.06 7.06 4.70
C GLU A 70 7.23 8.23 3.70
N LYS A 71 8.46 8.73 3.50
CA LYS A 71 8.72 9.86 2.59
C LYS A 71 8.37 9.53 1.14
N ASN A 72 8.73 8.34 0.69
CA ASN A 72 8.49 7.87 -0.67
C ASN A 72 7.19 7.06 -0.81
N LYS A 73 6.53 6.76 0.32
CA LYS A 73 5.35 5.89 0.42
C LYS A 73 5.61 4.51 -0.20
N THR A 74 6.76 3.94 0.14
CA THR A 74 7.24 2.67 -0.40
C THR A 74 7.23 1.61 0.68
N ILE A 75 6.80 0.39 0.34
CA ILE A 75 6.92 -0.80 1.18
C ILE A 75 7.84 -1.78 0.45
N THR A 76 8.91 -2.21 1.11
CA THR A 76 9.97 -3.01 0.51
C THR A 76 10.25 -4.25 1.35
N PHE A 77 10.42 -5.39 0.68
CA PHE A 77 11.02 -6.56 1.28
C PHE A 77 12.52 -6.37 1.51
N ILE A 78 12.99 -6.61 2.73
CA ILE A 78 14.39 -6.35 3.14
C ILE A 78 15.09 -7.56 3.76
N LYS A 79 14.41 -8.70 3.94
CA LYS A 79 15.03 -9.89 4.53
C LYS A 79 15.76 -10.71 3.46
N THR A 80 17.07 -10.75 3.55
CA THR A 80 17.87 -11.69 2.76
C THR A 80 17.95 -13.03 3.51
N HIS A 81 17.64 -14.13 2.82
CA HIS A 81 17.94 -15.47 3.34
C HIS A 81 19.46 -15.57 3.60
N LYS A 82 19.86 -15.56 4.87
CA LYS A 82 21.09 -16.19 5.34
C LYS A 82 20.73 -17.58 5.85
#